data_AF-A0A938TZC5-F1
#
_entry.id   AF-A0A938TZC5-F1
#
_cell.length_a   1.000
_cell.length_b   1.000
_cell.length_c   1.000
_cell.angle_alpha   90.00
_cell.angle_beta   90.00
_cell.angle_gamma   90.00
#
_symmetry.space_group_name_H-M   'P 1'
#
loop_
_entity.id
_entity.type
_entity.pdbx_description
1 polymer ?
#
loop_
_entity_poly.entity_id
_entity_poly.type
_entity_poly.pdbx_seq_one_letter_code
_entity_poly.pdbx_strand_id
1 'polypeptide(L)'
;MGFLKRIKDIVSGKIAKSNKLIGNHGVRICDKVNDVHSLLNGLVVGTAICSIDLLEAILFEVQDFKYKDGNIEANPFKSNIGRLNEKNSYEMFKLVAGNYLAQLLGGGYFDNVQDFVDIQQVKREFLDIYEYSDEDIKIFDELIDLGKEKDSQLSIFYRLFCYIFERAYNIKPPETPFHIMNFAMLFIHSFNEAFLPGLLDVLKQSQER
;
A
#
# COMPACT_ATOMS: atom_id res chain seq x y z
N MET A 1 -10.31 -31.22 -8.29
CA MET A 1 -10.22 -30.23 -7.19
C MET A 1 -11.02 -28.99 -7.57
N GLY A 2 -12.28 -28.98 -7.14
CA GLY A 2 -13.38 -28.56 -7.99
C GLY A 2 -13.88 -27.13 -7.86
N PHE A 3 -14.47 -26.69 -8.98
CA PHE A 3 -15.46 -25.63 -9.20
C PHE A 3 -16.27 -25.15 -7.96
N LEU A 4 -16.61 -26.05 -7.04
CA LEU A 4 -17.30 -25.75 -5.78
C LEU A 4 -16.51 -24.87 -4.80
N LYS A 5 -15.17 -24.90 -4.80
CA LYS A 5 -14.34 -24.02 -3.94
C LYS A 5 -14.38 -22.57 -4.47
N ARG A 6 -14.40 -22.38 -5.79
CA ARG A 6 -14.50 -21.07 -6.45
C ARG A 6 -15.90 -20.45 -6.28
N ILE A 7 -16.96 -21.26 -6.32
CA ILE A 7 -18.31 -20.81 -5.97
C ILE A 7 -18.40 -20.41 -4.49
N LYS A 8 -17.73 -21.12 -3.57
CA LYS A 8 -17.74 -20.78 -2.15
C LYS A 8 -17.08 -19.43 -1.84
N ASP A 9 -16.01 -19.09 -2.55
CA ASP A 9 -15.34 -17.79 -2.43
C ASP A 9 -16.19 -16.65 -3.03
N ILE A 10 -16.79 -16.87 -4.20
CA ILE A 10 -17.70 -15.93 -4.90
C ILE A 10 -19.04 -15.75 -4.15
N VAL A 11 -19.51 -16.77 -3.43
CA VAL A 11 -20.74 -16.75 -2.60
C VAL A 11 -20.44 -16.34 -1.14
N SER A 12 -19.18 -16.37 -0.70
CA SER A 12 -18.82 -15.89 0.63
C SER A 12 -18.85 -14.36 0.62
N GLY A 13 -19.92 -13.76 1.15
CA GLY A 13 -20.05 -12.31 1.30
C GLY A 13 -18.86 -11.61 2.01
N LYS A 14 -17.89 -12.36 2.54
CA LYS A 14 -16.61 -11.88 3.05
C LYS A 14 -15.73 -11.24 1.97
N ILE A 15 -15.63 -11.83 0.77
CA ILE A 15 -14.81 -11.26 -0.32
C ILE A 15 -15.41 -9.93 -0.78
N ALA A 16 -16.71 -9.93 -1.09
CA ALA A 16 -17.44 -8.71 -1.47
C ALA A 16 -17.40 -7.63 -0.38
N LYS A 17 -17.49 -8.02 0.90
CA LYS A 17 -17.37 -7.10 2.04
C LYS A 17 -15.98 -6.49 2.13
N SER A 18 -14.92 -7.28 2.03
CA SER A 18 -13.54 -6.76 2.09
C SER A 18 -13.23 -5.85 0.91
N ASN A 19 -13.68 -6.20 -0.31
CA ASN A 19 -13.50 -5.34 -1.48
C ASN A 19 -14.19 -3.98 -1.28
N LYS A 20 -15.44 -4.02 -0.79
CA LYS A 20 -16.19 -2.80 -0.47
C LYS A 20 -15.51 -1.96 0.60
N LEU A 21 -14.94 -2.58 1.64
CA LEU A 21 -14.20 -1.86 2.68
C LEU A 21 -12.99 -1.12 2.11
N ILE A 22 -12.16 -1.80 1.29
CA ILE A 22 -10.98 -1.18 0.67
C ILE A 22 -11.39 0.00 -0.22
N GLY A 23 -12.40 -0.18 -1.09
CA GLY A 23 -12.91 0.90 -1.91
C GLY A 23 -13.46 2.08 -1.09
N ASN A 24 -14.21 1.79 -0.02
CA ASN A 24 -14.75 2.81 0.89
C ASN A 24 -13.65 3.63 1.58
N HIS A 25 -12.54 2.98 1.98
CA HIS A 25 -11.39 3.69 2.58
C HIS A 25 -10.76 4.67 1.60
N GLY A 26 -10.61 4.26 0.34
CA GLY A 26 -10.12 5.13 -0.74
C GLY A 26 -11.00 6.36 -0.93
N VAL A 27 -12.31 6.17 -1.08
CA VAL A 27 -13.28 7.28 -1.21
C VAL A 27 -13.19 8.21 0.01
N ARG A 28 -13.20 7.65 1.23
CA ARG A 28 -13.09 8.43 2.48
C ARG A 28 -11.85 9.30 2.52
N ILE A 29 -10.71 8.80 2.04
CA ILE A 29 -9.45 9.56 2.00
C ILE A 29 -9.48 10.64 0.92
N CYS A 30 -9.99 10.33 -0.28
CA CYS A 30 -10.13 11.31 -1.35
C CYS A 30 -11.08 12.46 -0.97
N ASP A 31 -12.13 12.20 -0.19
CA ASP A 31 -13.06 13.25 0.26
C ASP A 31 -12.43 14.25 1.25
N LYS A 32 -11.31 13.89 1.89
CA LYS A 32 -10.60 14.75 2.86
C LYS A 32 -9.69 15.81 2.20
N VAL A 33 -9.41 15.70 0.90
CA VAL A 33 -8.47 16.58 0.20
C VAL A 33 -9.15 17.66 -0.65
N ASN A 34 -10.40 17.98 -0.34
CA ASN A 34 -11.04 19.17 -0.88
C ASN A 34 -10.27 20.42 -0.41
N ASP A 35 -9.87 21.29 -1.36
CA ASP A 35 -9.17 22.56 -1.13
C ASP A 35 -7.72 22.50 -0.58
N VAL A 36 -7.03 21.35 -0.68
CA VAL A 36 -5.58 21.28 -0.36
C VAL A 36 -4.69 21.60 -1.57
N HIS A 37 -3.42 21.92 -1.34
CA HIS A 37 -2.48 22.22 -2.44
C HIS A 37 -2.30 21.02 -3.39
N SER A 38 -1.99 21.29 -4.66
CA SER A 38 -2.03 20.30 -5.75
C SER A 38 -1.16 19.08 -5.52
N LEU A 39 0.02 19.24 -4.90
CA LEU A 39 0.91 18.13 -4.62
C LEU A 39 0.37 17.19 -3.54
N LEU A 40 -0.18 17.73 -2.45
CA LEU A 40 -0.77 16.91 -1.38
C LEU A 40 -1.99 16.17 -1.92
N ASN A 41 -2.80 16.84 -2.73
CA ASN A 41 -3.92 16.20 -3.41
C ASN A 41 -3.43 15.04 -4.28
N GLY A 42 -2.44 15.28 -5.16
CA GLY A 42 -1.85 14.24 -6.00
C GLY A 42 -1.26 13.07 -5.21
N LEU A 43 -0.58 13.35 -4.09
CA LEU A 43 -0.03 12.31 -3.21
C LEU A 43 -1.13 11.50 -2.52
N VAL A 44 -2.10 12.17 -1.90
CA VAL A 44 -3.16 11.49 -1.16
C VAL A 44 -4.04 10.67 -2.10
N VAL A 45 -4.49 11.25 -3.22
CA VAL A 45 -5.31 10.56 -4.21
C VAL A 45 -4.52 9.45 -4.89
N GLY A 46 -3.28 9.73 -5.31
CA GLY A 46 -2.43 8.73 -5.97
C GLY A 46 -2.14 7.54 -5.06
N THR A 47 -1.76 7.78 -3.80
CA THR A 47 -1.55 6.69 -2.84
C THR A 47 -2.83 5.94 -2.52
N ALA A 48 -3.98 6.62 -2.41
CA ALA A 48 -5.26 5.98 -2.16
C ALA A 48 -5.64 5.03 -3.31
N ILE A 49 -5.59 5.51 -4.56
CA ILE A 49 -5.91 4.71 -5.75
C ILE A 49 -4.95 3.51 -5.88
N CYS A 50 -3.64 3.76 -5.85
CA CYS A 50 -2.67 2.67 -5.99
C CYS A 50 -2.75 1.66 -4.85
N SER A 51 -3.13 2.09 -3.64
CA SER A 51 -3.40 1.18 -2.52
C SER A 51 -4.64 0.31 -2.77
N ILE A 52 -5.71 0.87 -3.35
CA ILE A 52 -6.87 0.06 -3.76
C ILE A 52 -6.42 -0.99 -4.76
N ASP A 53 -5.78 -0.58 -5.85
CA ASP A 53 -5.37 -1.49 -6.94
C ASP A 53 -4.44 -2.60 -6.44
N LEU A 54 -3.42 -2.25 -5.65
CA LEU A 54 -2.50 -3.24 -5.08
C LEU A 54 -3.22 -4.21 -4.14
N LEU A 55 -4.10 -3.70 -3.27
CA LEU A 55 -4.83 -4.53 -2.32
C LEU A 55 -5.84 -5.42 -3.03
N GLU A 56 -6.51 -4.93 -4.07
CA GLU A 56 -7.40 -5.74 -4.89
C GLU A 56 -6.65 -6.87 -5.59
N ALA A 57 -5.49 -6.56 -6.19
CA ALA A 57 -4.63 -7.54 -6.83
C ALA A 57 -4.18 -8.63 -5.84
N ILE A 58 -3.63 -8.26 -4.68
CA ILE A 58 -3.12 -9.26 -3.72
C ILE A 58 -4.24 -10.03 -2.99
N LEU A 59 -5.45 -9.48 -2.83
CA LEU A 59 -6.52 -10.15 -2.09
C LEU A 59 -7.43 -11.01 -2.98
N PHE A 60 -7.63 -10.60 -4.24
CA PHE A 60 -8.71 -11.14 -5.06
C PHE A 60 -8.24 -11.72 -6.39
N GLU A 61 -7.25 -11.11 -7.03
CA GLU A 61 -6.77 -11.55 -8.34
C GLU A 61 -5.74 -12.67 -8.22
N VAL A 62 -4.80 -12.53 -7.28
CA VAL A 62 -3.79 -13.55 -7.00
C VAL A 62 -4.41 -14.71 -6.23
N GLN A 63 -4.73 -15.80 -6.93
CA GLN A 63 -5.33 -17.00 -6.33
C GLN A 63 -4.36 -17.70 -5.37
N ASP A 64 -3.24 -18.18 -5.90
CA ASP A 64 -2.15 -18.84 -5.19
C ASP A 64 -0.84 -18.36 -5.85
N PHE A 65 0.24 -18.26 -5.08
CA PHE A 65 1.54 -17.91 -5.64
C PHE A 65 2.14 -19.12 -6.37
N LYS A 66 2.31 -19.00 -7.68
CA LYS A 66 2.86 -20.04 -8.55
C LYS A 66 4.31 -19.74 -8.87
N TYR A 67 5.18 -20.71 -8.64
CA TYR A 67 6.62 -20.59 -8.83
C TYR A 67 7.09 -21.24 -10.13
N LYS A 68 8.29 -20.85 -10.59
CA LYS A 68 8.87 -21.34 -11.85
C LYS A 68 9.19 -22.84 -11.83
N ASP A 69 9.41 -23.40 -10.65
CA ASP A 69 9.61 -24.84 -10.42
C ASP A 69 8.29 -25.64 -10.38
N GLY A 70 7.14 -24.97 -10.52
CA GLY A 70 5.82 -25.59 -10.49
C GLY A 70 5.20 -25.70 -9.10
N ASN A 71 5.90 -25.30 -8.03
CA ASN A 71 5.34 -25.24 -6.69
C ASN A 71 4.24 -24.17 -6.63
N ILE A 72 3.18 -24.45 -5.87
CA ILE A 72 2.04 -23.56 -5.67
C ILE A 72 1.84 -23.42 -4.16
N GLU A 73 1.91 -22.20 -3.66
CA GLU A 73 1.62 -21.88 -2.27
C GLU A 73 0.39 -21.00 -2.15
N ALA A 74 -0.41 -21.27 -1.11
CA ALA A 74 -1.62 -20.51 -0.87
C ALA A 74 -1.29 -19.05 -0.58
N ASN A 75 -1.96 -18.13 -1.25
CA ASN A 75 -1.80 -16.71 -0.99
C ASN A 75 -2.17 -16.42 0.48
N PRO A 76 -1.22 -15.96 1.33
CA PRO A 76 -1.46 -15.78 2.75
C PRO A 76 -2.41 -14.61 3.04
N PHE A 77 -2.46 -13.58 2.19
CA PHE A 77 -3.39 -12.46 2.35
C PHE A 77 -4.84 -12.93 2.15
N LYS A 78 -5.08 -13.66 1.06
CA LYS A 78 -6.38 -14.25 0.75
C LYS A 78 -6.79 -15.30 1.78
N SER A 79 -5.86 -16.16 2.20
CA SER A 79 -6.12 -17.20 3.20
C SER A 79 -6.57 -16.64 4.55
N ASN A 80 -6.16 -15.42 4.87
CA ASN A 80 -6.49 -14.74 6.13
C ASN A 80 -7.56 -13.65 5.99
N ILE A 81 -8.23 -13.54 4.84
CA ILE A 81 -9.20 -12.45 4.56
C ILE A 81 -10.33 -12.36 5.59
N GLY A 82 -10.70 -13.47 6.24
CA GLY A 82 -11.71 -13.50 7.29
C GLY A 82 -11.37 -12.71 8.55
N ARG A 83 -10.11 -12.26 8.71
CA ARG A 83 -9.64 -11.41 9.82
C ARG A 83 -9.76 -9.92 9.54
N LEU A 84 -10.07 -9.53 8.29
CA LEU A 84 -10.26 -8.14 7.91
C LEU A 84 -11.67 -7.69 8.28
N ASN A 85 -11.75 -6.84 9.30
CA ASN A 85 -12.89 -5.99 9.58
C ASN A 85 -12.59 -4.56 9.08
N GLU A 86 -13.50 -3.61 9.32
CA GLU A 86 -13.32 -2.22 8.90
C GLU A 86 -12.04 -1.60 9.44
N LYS A 87 -11.77 -1.71 10.75
CA LYS A 87 -10.54 -1.20 11.37
C LYS A 87 -9.30 -1.85 10.77
N ASN A 88 -9.26 -3.17 10.71
CA ASN A 88 -8.09 -3.93 10.27
C ASN A 88 -7.78 -3.73 8.77
N SER A 89 -8.82 -3.64 7.94
CA SER A 89 -8.66 -3.31 6.52
C SER A 89 -8.17 -1.88 6.33
N TYR A 90 -8.60 -0.95 7.18
CA TYR A 90 -8.07 0.42 7.16
C TYR A 90 -6.60 0.47 7.58
N GLU A 91 -6.20 -0.29 8.60
CA GLU A 91 -4.77 -0.38 8.99
C GLU A 91 -3.91 -0.92 7.85
N MET A 92 -4.37 -1.97 7.16
CA MET A 92 -3.69 -2.50 5.97
C MET A 92 -3.57 -1.43 4.87
N PHE A 93 -4.67 -0.74 4.59
CA PHE A 93 -4.74 0.32 3.58
C PHE A 93 -3.79 1.48 3.91
N LYS A 94 -3.82 1.97 5.15
CA LYS A 94 -2.95 3.04 5.66
C LYS A 94 -1.48 2.65 5.56
N LEU A 95 -1.10 1.44 5.96
CA LEU A 95 0.28 0.95 5.87
C LEU A 95 0.78 0.93 4.41
N VAL A 96 -0.04 0.42 3.48
CA VAL A 96 0.31 0.38 2.06
C VAL A 96 0.44 1.80 1.49
N ALA A 97 -0.54 2.67 1.74
CA ALA A 97 -0.53 4.06 1.28
C ALA A 97 0.69 4.84 1.80
N GLY A 98 0.98 4.71 3.10
CA GLY A 98 2.17 5.28 3.71
C GLY A 98 3.46 4.78 3.07
N ASN A 99 3.53 3.50 2.70
CA ASN A 99 4.76 2.98 2.11
C ASN A 99 5.08 3.60 0.73
N TYR A 100 4.08 4.00 -0.06
CA TYR A 100 4.33 4.74 -1.30
C TYR A 100 5.01 6.08 -1.00
N LEU A 101 4.52 6.83 0.00
CA LEU A 101 5.15 8.09 0.41
C LEU A 101 6.53 7.85 1.04
N ALA A 102 6.67 6.82 1.87
CA ALA A 102 7.95 6.45 2.47
C ALA A 102 9.00 6.12 1.40
N GLN A 103 8.61 5.43 0.33
CA GLN A 103 9.48 5.11 -0.79
C GLN A 103 9.89 6.36 -1.59
N LEU A 104 9.00 7.35 -1.75
CA LEU A 104 9.38 8.64 -2.35
C LEU A 104 10.41 9.38 -1.51
N LEU A 105 10.17 9.47 -0.20
CA LEU A 105 11.02 10.19 0.74
C LEU A 105 12.36 9.50 0.95
N GLY A 106 12.35 8.18 1.17
CA GLY A 106 13.56 7.37 1.34
C GLY A 106 14.37 7.24 0.05
N GLY A 107 13.68 7.17 -1.10
CA GLY A 107 14.31 7.08 -2.42
C GLY A 107 14.86 8.40 -2.96
N GLY A 108 14.70 9.53 -2.25
CA GLY A 108 15.20 10.83 -2.69
C GLY A 108 14.46 11.43 -3.89
N TYR A 109 13.23 10.99 -4.17
CA TYR A 109 12.44 11.49 -5.32
C TYR A 109 12.09 12.97 -5.20
N PHE A 110 12.08 13.50 -3.97
CA PHE A 110 11.81 14.90 -3.70
C PHE A 110 13.07 15.77 -3.63
N ASP A 111 14.28 15.21 -3.69
CA ASP A 111 15.53 15.95 -3.45
C ASP A 111 15.71 17.14 -4.40
N ASN A 112 15.20 17.03 -5.63
CA ASN A 112 15.30 18.09 -6.64
C ASN A 112 14.18 19.13 -6.58
N VAL A 113 13.19 18.97 -5.69
CA VAL A 113 12.02 19.87 -5.57
C VAL A 113 11.83 20.45 -4.16
N GLN A 114 12.77 20.20 -3.24
CA GLN A 114 12.69 20.68 -1.85
C GLN A 114 12.66 22.21 -1.73
N ASP A 115 13.26 22.92 -2.70
CA ASP A 115 13.26 24.39 -2.73
C ASP A 115 11.90 25.00 -3.10
N PHE A 116 11.01 24.21 -3.67
CA PHE A 116 9.69 24.64 -4.15
C PHE A 116 8.53 24.10 -3.31
N VAL A 117 8.80 23.13 -2.44
CA VAL A 117 7.80 22.40 -1.67
C VAL A 117 8.31 22.17 -0.26
N ASP A 118 7.52 22.58 0.75
CA ASP A 118 7.77 22.19 2.14
C ASP A 118 7.40 20.71 2.35
N ILE A 119 8.38 19.83 2.13
CA ILE A 119 8.22 18.38 2.28
C ILE A 119 7.83 17.97 3.71
N GLN A 120 8.27 18.73 4.73
CA GLN A 120 7.90 18.42 6.12
C GLN A 120 6.44 18.74 6.40
N GLN A 121 5.93 19.85 5.85
CA GLN A 121 4.52 20.17 5.89
C GLN A 121 3.69 19.13 5.12
N VAL A 122 4.09 18.78 3.89
CA VAL A 122 3.38 17.76 3.08
C VAL A 122 3.33 16.41 3.80
N LYS A 123 4.45 15.95 4.38
CA LYS A 123 4.49 14.72 5.19
C LYS A 123 3.50 14.82 6.35
N ARG A 124 3.50 15.92 7.11
CA ARG A 124 2.60 16.09 8.26
C ARG A 124 1.14 16.03 7.84
N GLU A 125 0.76 16.82 6.84
CA GLU A 125 -0.62 16.89 6.36
C GLU A 125 -1.09 15.54 5.78
N PHE A 126 -0.21 14.82 5.08
CA PHE A 126 -0.50 13.46 4.62
C PHE A 126 -0.81 12.52 5.79
N LEU A 127 0.03 12.51 6.82
CA LEU A 127 -0.14 11.66 8.00
C LEU A 127 -1.44 12.03 8.76
N ASP A 128 -1.76 13.32 8.85
CA ASP A 128 -3.00 13.79 9.48
C ASP A 128 -4.25 13.33 8.70
N ILE A 129 -4.24 13.42 7.37
CA ILE A 129 -5.35 12.97 6.52
C ILE A 129 -5.64 11.48 6.70
N TYR A 130 -4.57 10.68 6.80
CA TYR A 130 -4.66 9.24 7.02
C TYR A 130 -4.85 8.86 8.50
N GLU A 131 -4.94 9.83 9.41
CA GLU A 131 -5.19 9.62 10.85
C GLU A 131 -4.08 8.75 11.50
N TYR A 132 -2.81 9.04 11.20
CA TYR A 132 -1.68 8.34 11.80
C TYR A 132 -1.59 8.62 13.31
N SER A 133 -1.42 7.57 14.09
CA SER A 133 -1.06 7.65 15.50
C SER A 133 0.47 7.79 15.69
N ASP A 134 0.92 8.13 16.90
CA ASP A 134 2.36 8.17 17.24
C ASP A 134 3.09 6.85 16.94
N GLU A 135 2.41 5.72 17.07
CA GLU A 135 2.98 4.42 16.74
C GLU A 135 3.10 4.22 15.23
N ASP A 136 2.08 4.65 14.46
CA ASP A 136 2.10 4.55 13.01
C ASP A 136 3.18 5.46 12.41
N ILE A 137 3.43 6.63 13.02
CA ILE A 137 4.50 7.54 12.63
C ILE A 137 5.87 6.87 12.81
N LYS A 138 6.10 6.15 13.92
CA LYS A 138 7.35 5.40 14.13
C LYS A 138 7.56 4.33 13.07
N ILE A 139 6.51 3.60 12.72
CA ILE A 139 6.55 2.60 11.64
C ILE A 139 6.87 3.27 10.31
N PHE A 140 6.21 4.39 10.00
CA PHE A 140 6.45 5.14 8.78
C PHE A 140 7.89 5.68 8.67
N ASP A 141 8.43 6.21 9.76
CA ASP A 141 9.81 6.71 9.82
C ASP A 141 10.83 5.57 9.66
N GLU A 142 10.58 4.40 10.25
CA GLU A 142 11.40 3.21 10.02
C GLU A 142 11.40 2.80 8.53
N LEU A 143 10.25 2.83 7.87
CA LEU A 143 10.15 2.51 6.44
C LEU A 143 10.89 3.54 5.58
N ILE A 144 10.86 4.83 5.94
CA ILE A 144 11.67 5.86 5.27
C ILE A 144 13.16 5.55 5.40
N ASP A 145 13.62 5.22 6.60
CA ASP A 145 15.03 4.96 6.85
C ASP A 145 15.54 3.74 6.10
N LEU A 146 14.75 2.66 6.06
CA LEU A 146 15.02 1.50 5.20
C LEU A 146 15.06 1.90 3.72
N GLY A 147 14.15 2.78 3.28
CA GLY A 147 14.12 3.29 1.91
C GLY A 147 15.38 4.06 1.48
N LYS A 148 16.12 4.67 2.43
CA LYS A 148 17.39 5.38 2.16
C LYS A 148 18.57 4.44 1.93
N GLU A 149 18.50 3.21 2.44
CA GLU A 149 19.56 2.23 2.29
C GLU A 149 19.55 1.65 0.87
N LYS A 150 20.55 2.01 0.05
CA LYS A 150 20.64 1.65 -1.38
C LYS A 150 20.55 0.14 -1.67
N ASP A 151 20.95 -0.71 -0.73
CA ASP A 151 20.95 -2.18 -0.87
C ASP A 151 19.74 -2.86 -0.17
N SER A 152 18.80 -2.10 0.39
CA SER A 152 17.75 -2.61 1.30
C SER A 152 16.32 -2.55 0.74
N GLN A 153 16.12 -2.40 -0.57
CA GLN A 153 14.76 -2.40 -1.13
C GLN A 153 13.92 -3.62 -0.73
N LEU A 154 14.54 -4.80 -0.59
CA LEU A 154 13.84 -5.97 -0.06
C LEU A 154 13.49 -5.82 1.44
N SER A 155 14.30 -5.11 2.22
CA SER A 155 14.08 -4.85 3.64
C SER A 155 12.85 -3.99 3.91
N ILE A 156 12.63 -2.90 3.14
CA ILE A 156 11.40 -2.08 3.28
C ILE A 156 10.15 -2.90 2.97
N PHE A 157 10.14 -3.68 1.88
CA PHE A 157 8.98 -4.51 1.53
C PHE A 157 8.78 -5.67 2.50
N TYR A 158 9.86 -6.29 2.98
CA TYR A 158 9.79 -7.29 4.04
C TYR A 158 9.18 -6.70 5.32
N ARG A 159 9.61 -5.51 5.71
CA ARG A 159 9.13 -4.87 6.93
C ARG A 159 7.68 -4.46 6.82
N LEU A 160 7.27 -3.88 5.70
CA LEU A 160 5.86 -3.60 5.40
C LEU A 160 5.02 -4.88 5.43
N PHE A 161 5.49 -5.96 4.79
CA PHE A 161 4.82 -7.25 4.80
C PHE A 161 4.59 -7.73 6.24
N CYS A 162 5.62 -7.70 7.08
CA CYS A 162 5.50 -8.05 8.51
C CYS A 162 4.47 -7.18 9.23
N TYR A 163 4.53 -5.86 9.06
CA TYR A 163 3.58 -4.94 9.69
C TYR A 163 2.13 -5.18 9.26
N ILE A 164 1.88 -5.53 7.99
CA ILE A 164 0.53 -5.88 7.54
C ILE A 164 0.02 -7.11 8.30
N PHE A 165 0.82 -8.17 8.42
CA PHE A 165 0.40 -9.37 9.16
C PHE A 165 0.19 -9.11 10.65
N GLU A 166 1.08 -8.35 11.27
CA GLU A 166 1.03 -8.03 12.70
C GLU A 166 -0.12 -7.07 13.04
N ARG A 167 -0.29 -5.98 12.27
CA ARG A 167 -1.23 -4.90 12.58
C ARG A 167 -2.62 -5.14 12.00
N ALA A 168 -2.71 -5.55 10.74
CA ALA A 168 -4.01 -5.73 10.08
C ALA A 168 -4.59 -7.13 10.35
N TYR A 169 -3.77 -8.17 10.25
CA TYR A 169 -4.27 -9.54 10.44
C TYR A 169 -4.14 -10.04 11.88
N ASN A 170 -3.36 -9.37 12.73
CA ASN A 170 -3.07 -9.78 14.10
C ASN A 170 -2.57 -11.23 14.18
N ILE A 171 -1.59 -11.55 13.33
CA ILE A 171 -0.91 -12.84 13.26
C ILE A 171 0.58 -12.63 12.94
N LYS A 172 1.38 -13.68 13.15
CA LYS A 172 2.77 -13.68 12.68
C LYS A 172 2.82 -13.71 11.15
N PRO A 173 3.80 -13.02 10.53
CA PRO A 173 3.99 -13.11 9.09
C PRO A 173 4.38 -14.53 8.68
N PRO A 174 3.95 -14.99 7.49
CA PRO A 174 4.47 -16.21 6.88
C PRO A 174 6.00 -16.15 6.73
N GLU A 175 6.69 -17.23 7.05
CA GLU A 175 8.16 -17.31 7.00
C GLU A 175 8.71 -17.65 5.60
N THR A 176 7.85 -17.71 4.57
CA THR A 176 8.27 -18.10 3.22
C THR A 176 8.83 -16.92 2.42
N PRO A 177 10.12 -16.95 2.00
CA PRO A 177 10.76 -15.85 1.24
C PRO A 177 10.00 -15.47 -0.03
N PHE A 178 9.36 -16.44 -0.68
CA PHE A 178 8.64 -16.21 -1.92
C PHE A 178 7.35 -15.40 -1.76
N HIS A 179 6.68 -15.47 -0.61
CA HIS A 179 5.52 -14.62 -0.33
C HIS A 179 5.90 -13.14 -0.30
N ILE A 180 7.06 -12.85 0.31
CA ILE A 180 7.63 -11.51 0.37
C ILE A 180 8.02 -11.05 -1.02
N MET A 181 8.66 -11.91 -1.82
CA MET A 181 9.08 -11.54 -3.18
C MET A 181 7.90 -11.24 -4.10
N ASN A 182 6.82 -12.01 -4.05
CA ASN A 182 5.62 -11.70 -4.83
C ASN A 182 4.96 -10.39 -4.38
N PHE A 183 4.87 -10.16 -3.07
CA PHE A 183 4.37 -8.90 -2.54
C PHE A 183 5.22 -7.71 -3.01
N ALA A 184 6.55 -7.82 -2.91
CA ALA A 184 7.49 -6.80 -3.36
C ALA A 184 7.35 -6.53 -4.87
N MET A 185 7.25 -7.56 -5.71
CA MET A 185 7.08 -7.38 -7.17
C MET A 185 5.79 -6.63 -7.50
N LEU A 186 4.67 -6.96 -6.84
CA LEU A 186 3.40 -6.27 -7.06
C LEU A 186 3.47 -4.81 -6.60
N PHE A 187 4.10 -4.56 -5.45
CA PHE A 187 4.31 -3.19 -4.97
C PHE A 187 5.19 -2.39 -5.94
N ILE A 188 6.35 -2.93 -6.33
CA ILE A 188 7.29 -2.27 -7.26
C ILE A 188 6.59 -1.96 -8.59
N HIS A 189 5.81 -2.89 -9.11
CA HIS A 189 5.04 -2.68 -10.33
C HIS A 189 4.04 -1.54 -10.18
N SER A 190 3.24 -1.54 -9.11
CA SER A 190 2.30 -0.46 -8.82
C SER A 190 3.00 0.89 -8.63
N PHE A 191 4.15 0.91 -7.95
CA PHE A 191 4.94 2.12 -7.72
C PHE A 191 5.49 2.69 -9.03
N ASN A 192 6.17 1.88 -9.84
CA ASN A 192 6.89 2.35 -11.03
C ASN A 192 5.99 2.59 -12.24
N GLU A 193 4.93 1.80 -12.41
CA GLU A 193 4.10 1.85 -13.63
C GLU A 193 2.85 2.71 -13.47
N ALA A 194 2.38 2.96 -12.24
CA ALA A 194 1.18 3.73 -11.99
C ALA A 194 1.44 4.96 -11.11
N PHE A 195 1.94 4.75 -9.89
CA PHE A 195 2.02 5.83 -8.90
C PHE A 195 3.02 6.91 -9.27
N LEU A 196 4.29 6.54 -9.50
CA LEU A 196 5.36 7.51 -9.77
C LEU A 196 5.11 8.29 -11.08
N PRO A 197 4.75 7.66 -12.22
CA PRO A 197 4.40 8.40 -13.43
C PRO A 197 3.26 9.39 -13.22
N GLY A 198 2.17 8.97 -12.56
CA GLY A 198 1.03 9.84 -12.28
C GLY A 198 1.39 11.03 -11.40
N LEU A 199 2.21 10.81 -10.36
CA LEU A 199 2.71 11.89 -9.51
C LEU A 199 3.59 12.88 -10.26
N LEU A 200 4.49 12.39 -11.12
CA LEU A 200 5.36 13.24 -11.94
C LEU A 200 4.55 14.14 -12.89
N ASP A 201 3.45 13.63 -13.43
CA ASP A 201 2.56 14.44 -14.29
C ASP A 201 1.83 15.53 -13.49
N VAL A 202 1.39 15.25 -12.27
CA VAL A 202 0.82 16.27 -11.35
C VAL A 202 1.86 17.35 -11.02
N LEU A 203 3.11 16.94 -10.72
CA LEU A 203 4.20 17.85 -10.40
C LEU A 203 4.52 18.78 -11.57
N LYS A 204 4.64 18.25 -12.80
CA LYS A 204 4.87 19.08 -13.99
C LYS A 204 3.77 20.13 -14.19
N GLN A 205 2.51 19.74 -14.08
CA GLN A 205 1.38 20.66 -14.23
C GLN A 205 1.35 21.76 -13.16
N SER A 206 1.89 21.49 -11.97
CA SER A 206 1.99 22.48 -10.90
C SER A 206 3.14 23.48 -11.07
N GLN A 207 4.18 23.14 -11.84
CA GLN A 207 5.32 24.03 -12.12
C GLN A 207 5.06 24.97 -13.32
N GLU A 208 4.11 24.64 -14.18
CA GLU A 208 3.73 25.44 -15.35
C GLU A 208 2.68 26.54 -15.03
N ARG A 209 2.24 26.66 -13.77
CA ARG A 209 1.27 27.65 -13.29
C ARG A 209 1.93 28.69 -12.39
#